data_AF-A0A959I9B3-F1
#
_entry.id   AF-A0A959I9B3-F1
#
_cell.length_a   1.000
_cell.length_b   1.000
_cell.length_c   1.000
_cell.angle_alpha   90.00
_cell.angle_beta   90.00
_cell.angle_gamma   90.00
#
_symmetry.space_group_name_H-M   'P 1'
#
loop_
_entity.id
_entity.type
_entity.pdbx_description
1 polymer ?
#
loop_
_entity_poly.entity_id
_entity_poly.type
_entity_poly.pdbx_seq_one_letter_code
_entity_poly.pdbx_strand_id
1 'polypeptide(L)' 'ARAVSIETGIQNSGLGLILVFNFFDGLGGMALILAWWGVWHLISGFALASWWRRRPAPAVGY' A
#
# COMPACT_ATOMS: atom_id res chain seq x y z
N ALA A 1 8.70 2.30 -14.01
CA ALA A 1 7.30 1.84 -13.89
C ALA A 1 7.07 1.04 -12.61
N ARG A 2 7.74 -0.11 -12.41
CA ARG A 2 7.49 -0.98 -11.23
C ARG A 2 7.63 -0.27 -9.87
N ALA A 3 8.71 0.49 -9.68
CA ALA A 3 8.92 1.27 -8.46
C ALA A 3 7.78 2.29 -8.23
N VAL A 4 7.52 3.14 -9.24
CA VAL A 4 6.43 4.12 -9.21
C VAL A 4 5.08 3.49 -8.87
N SER A 5 4.75 2.33 -9.45
CA SER A 5 3.49 1.63 -9.14
C SER A 5 3.39 1.17 -7.67
N ILE A 6 4.51 0.79 -7.04
CA ILE A 6 4.52 0.41 -5.63
C ILE A 6 4.46 1.65 -4.74
N GLU A 7 5.20 2.71 -5.08
CA GLU A 7 5.23 3.96 -4.31
C GLU A 7 3.90 4.71 -4.33
N THR A 8 3.17 4.69 -5.46
CA THR A 8 1.85 5.31 -5.55
C THR A 8 0.73 4.40 -5.02
N GLY A 9 0.91 3.08 -5.15
CA GLY A 9 -0.07 2.08 -4.73
C GLY A 9 -0.03 1.73 -3.24
N ILE A 10 1.12 1.83 -2.59
CA ILE A 10 1.28 1.59 -1.14
C ILE A 10 1.35 2.93 -0.43
N GLN A 11 0.31 3.21 0.36
CA GLN A 11 0.22 4.44 1.15
C GLN A 11 0.48 4.17 2.63
N ASN A 12 0.77 5.25 3.38
CA ASN A 12 0.90 5.16 4.83
C ASN A 12 -0.48 5.11 5.50
N SER A 13 -1.03 3.91 5.61
CA SER A 13 -2.28 3.65 6.33
C SER A 13 -2.19 3.94 7.84
N GLY A 14 -0.98 3.86 8.42
CA GLY A 14 -0.75 4.17 9.84
C GLY A 14 -0.92 5.65 10.17
N LEU A 15 -0.42 6.55 9.31
CA LEU A 15 -0.67 7.98 9.43
C LEU A 15 -2.17 8.28 9.34
N GLY A 16 -2.89 7.61 8.44
CA GLY A 16 -4.35 7.74 8.37
C GLY A 16 -5.03 7.35 9.69
N LEU A 17 -4.64 6.24 10.30
CA LEU A 17 -5.21 5.79 11.59
C LEU A 17 -4.95 6.82 12.69
N ILE A 18 -3.74 7.39 12.74
CA ILE A 18 -3.41 8.48 13.67
C ILE A 18 -4.36 9.66 13.46
N LEU A 19 -4.61 10.07 12.21
CA LEU A 19 -5.53 11.17 11.93
C LEU A 19 -6.97 10.86 12.39
N VAL A 20 -7.47 9.64 12.16
CA VAL A 20 -8.81 9.23 12.62
C VAL A 20 -8.94 9.31 14.13
N PHE A 21 -7.97 8.77 14.87
CA PHE A 21 -8.02 8.78 16.32
C PHE A 21 -7.85 10.18 16.94
N ASN A 22 -7.06 11.06 16.30
CA ASN A 22 -6.79 12.39 16.85
C ASN A 22 -7.82 13.46 16.44
N PHE A 23 -8.43 13.35 15.26
CA PHE A 23 -9.26 14.43 14.69
C PHE A 23 -10.72 14.03 14.43
N PHE A 24 -11.05 12.75 14.44
CA PHE A 24 -12.39 12.24 14.11
C PHE A 24 -13.02 11.44 15.25
N ASP A 25 -12.63 11.73 16.49
CA ASP A 25 -13.11 11.06 17.71
C ASP A 25 -13.03 9.52 17.64
N GLY A 26 -12.02 9.03 16.91
CA GLY A 26 -11.82 7.59 16.73
C GLY A 26 -12.97 6.88 16.02
N LEU A 27 -13.68 7.54 15.11
CA LEU A 27 -14.81 6.96 14.36
C LEU A 27 -14.46 5.58 13.79
N GLY A 28 -15.00 4.55 14.44
CA GLY A 28 -14.54 3.17 14.25
C GLY A 28 -14.67 2.67 12.81
N GLY A 29 -15.68 3.13 12.06
CA GLY A 29 -15.83 2.81 10.64
C GLY A 29 -14.67 3.31 9.78
N MET A 30 -14.19 4.53 10.00
CA MET A 30 -13.03 5.07 9.27
C MET A 30 -11.74 4.34 9.66
N ALA A 31 -11.56 4.06 10.95
CA ALA A 31 -10.42 3.30 11.44
C ALA A 31 -10.38 1.89 10.83
N LEU A 32 -11.53 1.21 10.75
CA LEU A 32 -11.64 -0.11 10.14
C LEU A 32 -11.27 -0.09 8.66
N ILE A 33 -11.74 0.90 7.90
CA ILE A 33 -11.40 1.05 6.48
C ILE A 33 -9.88 1.22 6.32
N LEU A 34 -9.25 2.09 7.11
CA LEU A 34 -7.80 2.34 7.02
C LEU A 34 -6.96 1.14 7.45
N ALA A 35 -7.38 0.45 8.51
CA ALA A 35 -6.72 -0.78 8.97
C ALA A 35 -6.84 -1.88 7.90
N TRP A 36 -8.03 -2.07 7.34
CA TRP A 36 -8.28 -3.04 6.28
C TRP A 36 -7.48 -2.72 5.01
N TRP A 37 -7.42 -1.44 4.64
CA TRP A 37 -6.63 -1.00 3.50
C TRP A 37 -5.14 -1.28 3.69
N GLY A 38 -4.63 -1.13 4.92
CA GLY A 38 -3.27 -1.56 5.29
C GLY A 38 -3.01 -3.05 5.04
N VAL A 39 -3.94 -3.92 5.41
CA VAL A 39 -3.85 -5.37 5.12
C VAL A 39 -3.82 -5.62 3.61
N TRP A 40 -4.66 -4.92 2.86
CA TRP A 40 -4.70 -5.05 1.41
C TRP A 40 -3.38 -4.65 0.73
N HIS A 41 -2.71 -3.60 1.20
CA HIS A 41 -1.38 -3.21 0.69
C HIS A 41 -0.35 -4.33 0.83
N LEU A 42 -0.35 -5.05 1.96
CA LEU A 42 0.57 -6.15 2.20
C LEU A 42 0.30 -7.32 1.24
N ILE A 43 -0.97 -7.70 1.08
CA ILE A 43 -1.37 -8.80 0.20
C ILE A 43 -1.07 -8.47 -1.26
N SER A 44 -1.56 -7.32 -1.73
CA SER A 44 -1.40 -6.88 -3.13
C SER A 44 0.06 -6.58 -3.47
N GLY A 45 0.79 -5.90 -2.58
CA GLY A 45 2.22 -5.60 -2.75
C GLY A 45 3.06 -6.87 -2.82
N PHE A 46 2.82 -7.83 -1.92
CA PHE A 46 3.52 -9.12 -1.95
C PHE A 46 3.19 -9.92 -3.21
N ALA A 47 1.92 -9.99 -3.60
CA ALA A 47 1.50 -10.70 -4.81
C ALA A 47 2.11 -10.09 -6.07
N LEU A 48 2.07 -8.76 -6.20
CA LEU A 48 2.62 -8.04 -7.36
C LEU A 48 4.14 -8.16 -7.43
N ALA A 49 4.83 -8.00 -6.29
CA ALA A 49 6.28 -8.18 -6.22
C ALA A 49 6.69 -9.63 -6.58
N SER A 50 5.97 -10.62 -6.06
CA SER A 50 6.19 -12.04 -6.38
C SER A 50 5.98 -12.34 -7.86
N TRP A 51 4.98 -11.69 -8.48
CA TRP A 51 4.66 -11.81 -9.89
C TRP A 51 5.71 -11.15 -10.80
N TRP A 52 6.20 -9.96 -10.43
CA TRP A 52 7.28 -9.28 -11.16
C TRP A 52 8.64 -9.93 -10.97
N ARG A 53 8.91 -10.58 -9.83
CA ARG A 53 10.14 -11.34 -9.63
C ARG A 53 10.34 -12.41 -10.72
N ARG A 54 9.26 -13.00 -11.20
CA ARG A 54 9.28 -14.02 -12.28
C ARG A 54 9.35 -13.43 -13.70
N ARG A 55 9.31 -12.10 -13.82
CA ARG A 55 9.36 -11.38 -15.12
C ARG A 55 10.48 -10.34 -15.05
N PRO A 56 11.70 -10.66 -15.49
CA PRO A 56 12.78 -9.67 -15.53
C PRO A 56 12.33 -8.41 -16.26
N ALA A 57 12.75 -7.25 -15.78
CA ALA A 57 12.56 -6.03 -16.56
C ALA A 57 13.45 -6.12 -17.81
N PRO A 58 13.03 -5.56 -18.95
CA PRO A 58 13.88 -5.48 -20.13
C PRO A 58 15.23 -4.88 -19.74
N ALA A 59 16.32 -5.47 -20.22
CA ALA A 59 17.63 -4.87 -20.06
C ALA A 59 17.58 -3.46 -20.67
N VAL A 60 17.91 -2.46 -19.86
CA VAL A 60 18.08 -1.10 -20.37
C VAL A 60 19.38 -1.13 -21.16
N GLY A 61 19.27 -1.31 -22.48
CA GLY A 61 20.40 -1.20 -23.40
C GLY A 61 20.89 0.24 -23.40
N TYR A 62 22.17 0.42 -23.10
CA TYR A 62 22.95 1.60 -23.43
C TYR A 62 23.75 1.34 -24.70
#